data_AF-A0A1C3VE02-F1
#
_entry.id   AF-A0A1C3VE02-F1
#
_cell.length_a   1.000
_cell.length_b   1.000
_cell.length_c   1.000
_cell.angle_alpha   90.00
_cell.angle_beta   90.00
_cell.angle_gamma   90.00
#
_symmetry.space_group_name_H-M   'P 1'
#
loop_
_entity.id
_entity.type
_entity.pdbx_description
1 polymer ?
#
loop_
_entity_poly.entity_id
_entity_poly.type
_entity_poly.pdbx_seq_one_letter_code
_entity_poly.pdbx_strand_id
1 'polypeptide(L)'
;MELDIVALSRLQFAMTALYHFLFVPLTLGLSVLLAIMETTYVMTGRQIWRQMTKFWGTLFGINFVLGVATGIVMEFQFGMNWSYYSYYVGDIFGAPLAIEGLMAFFLEATFVGLFFFGWDKLSKVGHLVATWAVALGSNFSALWILIANGWMQNPAGSALNPQTMRMEIVSFFDVVFNPVAQAKFVHTVSAGYVCASVFVLGVSAWYLLRGRSVELAKRSMTVAASFGLASALSVVVLGDESGYLTTEHQKMKLAAIEAMWKTEPAPAAFTAFGFPDQEARETHYAIHIPWAMGLIGTRSLTTEIPGIDKLEEQAKDRIREGIKAYDALMKIRAAKPATPGEASQDIATARTSFEDIGHELGYALLLKRYVDDPRQATEEQIAKAARDTIPNVPTLFWSFRIMVGLGMFFILLMTVFFWLSARRKLDRYPLLLRIAVFAIPLPWVAIELGWVVAEFGRQPWIIEGVLPTAAAVSNLGAGTVLLTILGFAALYTVLIVIEMTLMIKAIRKGPEPDDEPEAKLISENLVPAAE
;
A
#
# COMPACT_ATOMS: atom_id res chain seq x y z
N MET A 1 -6.40 31.60 -12.64
CA MET A 1 -6.51 30.18 -12.26
C MET A 1 -6.10 30.10 -10.81
N GLU A 2 -7.06 30.23 -9.88
CA GLU A 2 -6.74 30.09 -8.45
C GLU A 2 -6.26 28.66 -8.21
N LEU A 3 -5.10 28.51 -7.60
CA LEU A 3 -4.54 27.21 -7.27
C LEU A 3 -5.39 26.58 -6.16
N ASP A 4 -6.10 25.50 -6.47
CA ASP A 4 -6.85 24.73 -5.48
C ASP A 4 -5.89 24.09 -4.46
N ILE A 5 -5.98 24.55 -3.20
CA ILE A 5 -5.16 24.05 -2.10
C ILE A 5 -5.35 22.55 -1.89
N VAL A 6 -6.57 22.03 -2.06
CA VAL A 6 -6.87 20.60 -1.88
C VAL A 6 -6.11 19.79 -2.95
N ALA A 7 -6.16 20.24 -4.20
CA ALA A 7 -5.44 19.58 -5.30
C ALA A 7 -3.91 19.62 -5.09
N LEU A 8 -3.36 20.75 -4.64
CA LEU A 8 -1.93 20.87 -4.32
C LEU A 8 -1.53 19.95 -3.17
N SER A 9 -2.30 19.91 -2.09
CA SER A 9 -2.00 19.05 -0.94
C SER A 9 -2.08 17.57 -1.29
N ARG A 10 -3.05 17.18 -2.11
CA ARG A 10 -3.13 15.82 -2.68
C ARG A 10 -1.94 15.50 -3.57
N LEU A 11 -1.53 16.42 -4.44
CA LEU A 11 -0.37 16.24 -5.31
C LEU A 11 0.92 16.08 -4.50
N GLN A 12 1.11 16.90 -3.47
CA GLN A 12 2.25 16.79 -2.57
C GLN A 12 2.30 15.41 -1.91
N PHE A 13 1.19 14.97 -1.31
CA PHE A 13 1.12 13.67 -0.66
C PHE A 13 1.33 12.52 -1.64
N ALA A 14 0.70 12.58 -2.82
CA ALA A 14 0.87 11.59 -3.86
C ALA A 14 2.35 11.49 -4.31
N MET A 15 3.00 12.62 -4.59
CA MET A 15 4.41 12.63 -4.98
C MET A 15 5.30 11.99 -3.91
N THR A 16 5.11 12.35 -2.65
CA THR A 16 5.93 11.79 -1.56
C THR A 16 5.64 10.31 -1.31
N ALA A 17 4.38 9.90 -1.34
CA ALA A 17 3.97 8.51 -1.12
C ALA A 17 4.48 7.58 -2.23
N LEU A 18 4.23 7.93 -3.50
CA LEU A 18 4.70 7.14 -4.65
C LEU A 18 6.23 7.09 -4.66
N TYR A 19 6.90 8.22 -4.37
CA TYR A 19 8.36 8.23 -4.33
C TYR A 19 8.94 7.38 -3.18
N HIS A 20 8.34 7.42 -1.99
CA HIS A 20 8.72 6.55 -0.88
C HIS A 20 8.53 5.07 -1.25
N PHE A 21 7.43 4.74 -1.92
CA PHE A 21 7.12 3.37 -2.32
C PHE A 21 7.98 2.82 -3.47
N LEU A 22 8.89 3.62 -4.03
CA LEU A 22 9.97 3.08 -4.88
C LEU A 22 10.97 2.25 -4.07
N PHE A 23 11.18 2.55 -2.78
CA PHE A 23 12.20 1.89 -1.97
C PHE A 23 11.63 0.79 -1.07
N VAL A 24 10.40 0.97 -0.57
CA VAL A 24 9.73 0.03 0.34
C VAL A 24 9.68 -1.41 -0.18
N PRO A 25 9.15 -1.71 -1.39
CA PRO A 25 8.97 -3.09 -1.83
C PRO A 25 10.31 -3.82 -1.99
N LEU A 26 11.37 -3.11 -2.38
CA LEU A 26 12.69 -3.70 -2.50
C LEU A 26 13.28 -4.05 -1.12
N THR A 27 13.10 -3.18 -0.11
CA THR A 27 13.46 -3.48 1.30
C THR A 27 12.70 -4.70 1.82
N LEU A 28 11.37 -4.73 1.66
CA LEU A 28 10.52 -5.82 2.15
C LEU A 28 10.93 -7.18 1.58
N GLY A 29 11.19 -7.25 0.27
CA GLY A 29 11.55 -8.51 -0.37
C GLY A 29 13.03 -8.90 -0.19
N LEU A 30 13.95 -7.93 -0.23
CA LEU A 30 15.38 -8.24 -0.03
C LEU A 30 15.67 -8.70 1.39
N SER A 31 15.01 -8.14 2.42
CA SER A 31 15.23 -8.58 3.80
C SER A 31 14.94 -10.08 3.99
N VAL A 32 13.84 -10.58 3.42
CA VAL A 32 13.50 -12.01 3.44
C VAL A 32 14.46 -12.83 2.57
N LEU A 33 14.82 -12.35 1.37
CA LEU A 33 15.78 -13.05 0.50
C LEU A 33 17.17 -13.18 1.16
N LEU A 34 17.62 -12.15 1.87
CA LEU A 34 18.85 -12.17 2.66
C LEU A 34 18.78 -13.20 3.78
N ALA A 35 17.67 -13.23 4.51
CA ALA A 35 17.44 -14.20 5.57
C ALA A 35 17.45 -15.64 5.03
N ILE A 36 16.85 -15.90 3.86
CA ILE A 36 16.90 -17.21 3.18
C ILE A 36 18.33 -17.59 2.80
N MET A 37 19.08 -16.67 2.18
CA MET A 37 20.47 -16.91 1.77
C MET A 37 21.36 -17.20 2.98
N GLU A 38 21.20 -16.45 4.06
CA GLU A 38 21.99 -16.63 5.27
C GLU A 38 21.58 -17.88 6.07
N THR A 39 20.29 -18.22 6.13
CA THR A 39 19.86 -19.52 6.67
C THR A 39 20.53 -20.65 5.91
N THR A 40 20.59 -20.56 4.58
CA THR A 40 21.28 -21.55 3.75
C THR A 40 22.78 -21.59 4.03
N TYR A 41 23.41 -20.44 4.27
CA TYR A 41 24.80 -20.38 4.72
C TYR A 41 25.00 -21.13 6.05
N VAL A 42 24.23 -20.80 7.08
CA VAL A 42 24.36 -21.40 8.42
C VAL A 42 24.12 -22.92 8.40
N MET A 43 23.17 -23.38 7.58
CA MET A 43 22.86 -24.80 7.43
C MET A 43 23.92 -25.58 6.63
N THR A 44 24.52 -24.98 5.61
CA THR A 44 25.41 -25.70 4.68
C THR A 44 26.90 -25.45 4.90
N GLY A 45 27.25 -24.38 5.61
CA GLY A 45 28.64 -23.93 5.81
C GLY A 45 29.35 -23.45 4.54
N ARG A 46 28.65 -23.32 3.40
CA ARG A 46 29.28 -22.94 2.13
C ARG A 46 29.43 -21.42 2.02
N GLN A 47 30.67 -20.94 1.95
CA GLN A 47 31.01 -19.51 1.95
C GLN A 47 30.33 -18.69 0.84
N ILE A 48 30.02 -19.30 -0.30
CA ILE A 48 29.28 -18.62 -1.38
C ILE A 48 27.94 -18.02 -0.92
N TRP A 49 27.26 -18.65 0.04
CA TRP A 49 26.00 -18.11 0.57
C TRP A 49 26.23 -16.89 1.46
N ARG A 50 27.31 -16.87 2.24
CA ARG A 50 27.75 -15.69 3.01
C ARG A 50 28.09 -14.53 2.07
N GLN A 51 28.86 -14.81 1.01
CA GLN A 51 29.20 -13.86 -0.03
C GLN A 51 27.96 -13.29 -0.72
N MET A 52 26.98 -14.15 -1.03
CA MET A 52 25.68 -13.75 -1.57
C MET A 52 24.95 -12.79 -0.61
N THR A 53 24.83 -13.16 0.67
CA THR A 53 24.17 -12.32 1.67
C THR A 53 24.85 -10.96 1.80
N LYS A 54 26.18 -10.89 1.86
CA LYS A 54 26.92 -9.61 1.91
C LYS A 54 26.69 -8.75 0.67
N PHE A 55 26.74 -9.35 -0.53
CA PHE A 55 26.54 -8.64 -1.79
C PHE A 55 25.13 -8.06 -1.91
N TRP A 56 24.09 -8.89 -1.73
CA TRP A 56 22.71 -8.41 -1.77
C TRP A 56 22.40 -7.48 -0.60
N GLY A 57 23.07 -7.67 0.54
CA GLY A 57 23.00 -6.80 1.71
C GLY A 57 23.50 -5.39 1.40
N THR A 58 24.53 -5.26 0.58
CA THR A 58 25.01 -3.94 0.13
C THR A 58 23.94 -3.19 -0.68
N LEU A 59 23.26 -3.88 -1.60
CA LEU A 59 22.18 -3.27 -2.40
C LEU A 59 20.96 -2.95 -1.52
N PHE A 60 20.62 -3.85 -0.59
CA PHE A 60 19.61 -3.59 0.44
C PHE A 60 19.94 -2.33 1.24
N GLY A 61 21.18 -2.16 1.71
CA GLY A 61 21.58 -0.99 2.50
C GLY A 61 21.47 0.33 1.74
N ILE A 62 21.85 0.35 0.46
CA ILE A 62 21.70 1.53 -0.41
C ILE A 62 20.23 1.94 -0.51
N ASN A 63 19.35 0.98 -0.79
CA ASN A 63 17.90 1.21 -0.89
C ASN A 63 17.27 1.59 0.45
N PHE A 64 17.68 0.92 1.52
CA PHE A 64 17.12 1.07 2.87
C PHE A 64 17.30 2.50 3.42
N VAL A 65 18.48 3.10 3.24
CA VAL A 65 18.74 4.48 3.70
C VAL A 65 17.77 5.49 3.08
N LEU A 66 17.47 5.31 1.79
CA LEU A 66 16.53 6.19 1.07
C LEU A 66 15.08 5.94 1.49
N GLY A 67 14.73 4.67 1.75
CA GLY A 67 13.44 4.30 2.34
C GLY A 67 13.20 4.99 3.68
N VAL A 68 14.18 4.95 4.60
CA VAL A 68 14.09 5.63 5.90
C VAL A 68 13.95 7.14 5.72
N ALA A 69 14.81 7.76 4.89
CA ALA A 69 14.79 9.21 4.68
C ALA A 69 13.44 9.70 4.13
N THR A 70 12.83 8.96 3.20
CA THR A 70 11.53 9.30 2.62
C THR A 70 10.36 8.98 3.56
N GLY A 71 10.46 7.92 4.37
CA GLY A 71 9.46 7.55 5.37
C GLY A 71 9.28 8.60 6.46
N ILE A 72 10.37 9.22 6.93
CA ILE A 72 10.32 10.34 7.89
C ILE A 72 9.48 11.49 7.34
N VAL A 73 9.62 11.81 6.05
CA VAL A 73 8.82 12.90 5.45
C VAL A 73 7.33 12.53 5.39
N MET A 74 7.00 11.28 5.07
CA MET A 74 5.62 10.79 5.06
C MET A 74 4.94 10.94 6.44
N GLU A 75 5.63 10.55 7.51
CA GLU A 75 5.10 10.64 8.88
C GLU A 75 4.71 12.08 9.24
N PHE A 76 5.59 13.05 8.97
CA PHE A 76 5.31 14.46 9.26
C PHE A 76 4.25 15.09 8.34
N GLN A 77 4.03 14.56 7.13
CA GLN A 77 3.01 15.11 6.23
C GLN A 77 1.59 14.99 6.78
N PHE A 78 1.28 13.93 7.54
CA PHE A 78 -0.02 13.80 8.21
C PHE A 78 -0.29 14.98 9.15
N GLY A 79 0.71 15.41 9.92
CA GLY A 79 0.56 16.55 10.85
C GLY A 79 0.56 17.92 10.17
N MET A 80 1.40 18.11 9.14
CA MET A 80 1.59 19.43 8.53
C MET A 80 0.49 19.79 7.52
N ASN A 81 0.20 18.91 6.57
CA ASN A 81 -0.69 19.20 5.44
C ASN A 81 -2.13 18.68 5.61
N TRP A 82 -2.34 17.84 6.63
CA TRP A 82 -3.61 17.18 6.92
C TRP A 82 -3.97 17.34 8.41
N SER A 83 -3.97 18.58 8.91
CA SER A 83 -4.16 18.85 10.35
C SER A 83 -5.57 18.49 10.84
N TYR A 84 -6.62 18.77 10.06
CA TYR A 84 -7.98 18.39 10.43
C TYR A 84 -8.16 16.87 10.41
N TYR A 85 -7.56 16.18 9.45
CA TYR A 85 -7.49 14.71 9.46
C TYR A 85 -6.85 14.19 10.75
N SER A 86 -5.66 14.71 11.10
CA SER A 86 -4.92 14.28 12.29
C SER A 86 -5.71 14.51 13.58
N TYR A 87 -6.46 15.60 13.68
CA TYR A 87 -7.38 15.84 14.79
C TYR A 87 -8.59 14.89 14.78
N TYR A 88 -9.23 14.72 13.61
CA TYR A 88 -10.49 14.02 13.47
C TYR A 88 -10.37 12.50 13.68
N VAL A 89 -9.23 11.90 13.32
CA VAL A 89 -9.01 10.45 13.43
C VAL A 89 -7.79 10.05 14.25
N GLY A 90 -7.13 11.00 14.92
CA GLY A 90 -5.86 10.76 15.61
C GLY A 90 -5.92 9.68 16.68
N ASP A 91 -7.07 9.48 17.33
CA ASP A 91 -7.27 8.42 18.33
C ASP A 91 -7.15 7.02 17.73
N ILE A 92 -7.62 6.83 16.50
CA ILE A 92 -7.59 5.53 15.80
C ILE A 92 -6.35 5.38 14.94
N PHE A 93 -6.06 6.39 14.12
CA PHE A 93 -4.98 6.32 13.15
C PHE A 93 -3.60 6.47 13.83
N GLY A 94 -3.51 7.26 14.89
CA GLY A 94 -2.24 7.50 15.59
C GLY A 94 -1.73 6.28 16.37
N ALA A 95 -2.62 5.42 16.87
CA ALA A 95 -2.24 4.26 17.68
C ALA A 95 -1.43 3.21 16.89
N PRO A 96 -1.86 2.72 15.70
CA PRO A 96 -1.04 1.85 14.86
C PRO A 96 0.30 2.46 14.47
N LEU A 97 0.35 3.75 14.12
CA LEU A 97 1.61 4.44 13.76
C LEU A 97 2.58 4.50 14.94
N ALA A 98 2.09 4.75 16.16
CA ALA A 98 2.94 4.75 17.35
C ALA A 98 3.46 3.33 17.66
N ILE A 99 2.62 2.30 17.53
CA ILE A 99 3.01 0.91 17.74
C ILE A 99 4.02 0.46 16.68
N GLU A 100 3.84 0.87 15.42
CA GLU A 100 4.80 0.66 14.34
C GLU A 100 6.19 1.16 14.75
N GLY A 101 6.29 2.41 15.23
CA GLY A 101 7.54 2.99 15.69
C GLY A 101 8.18 2.18 16.82
N LEU A 102 7.41 1.82 17.84
CA LEU A 102 7.90 1.11 19.03
C LEU A 102 8.30 -0.35 18.76
N MET A 103 7.55 -1.05 17.90
CA MET A 103 7.72 -2.49 17.67
C MET A 103 8.58 -2.78 16.45
N ALA A 104 8.27 -2.16 15.31
CA ALA A 104 8.86 -2.51 14.03
C ALA A 104 10.12 -1.69 13.75
N PHE A 105 10.04 -0.35 13.84
CA PHE A 105 11.19 0.51 13.51
C PHE A 105 12.37 0.29 14.45
N PHE A 106 12.13 0.17 15.76
CA PHE A 106 13.22 -0.15 16.69
C PHE A 106 13.86 -1.51 16.41
N LEU A 107 13.07 -2.53 16.07
CA LEU A 107 13.58 -3.86 15.74
C LEU A 107 14.44 -3.80 14.47
N GLU A 108 13.90 -3.24 13.39
CA GLU A 108 14.60 -3.14 12.11
C GLU A 108 15.85 -2.26 12.21
N ALA A 109 15.74 -1.05 12.75
CA ALA A 109 16.84 -0.07 12.82
C ALA A 109 17.98 -0.53 13.74
N THR A 110 17.68 -1.28 14.80
CA THR A 110 18.71 -1.83 15.69
C THR A 110 19.43 -3.00 15.03
N PHE A 111 18.68 -3.97 14.50
CA PHE A 111 19.26 -5.19 13.96
C PHE A 111 19.87 -5.01 12.57
N VAL A 112 19.49 -3.98 11.79
CA VAL A 112 20.18 -3.67 10.53
C VAL A 112 21.62 -3.20 10.76
N GLY A 113 21.87 -2.46 11.85
CA GLY A 113 23.24 -2.13 12.25
C GLY A 113 24.05 -3.38 12.60
N LEU A 114 23.43 -4.32 13.32
CA LEU A 114 24.06 -5.61 13.64
C LEU A 114 24.28 -6.47 12.39
N PHE A 115 23.38 -6.44 11.41
CA PHE A 115 23.52 -7.15 10.13
C PHE A 115 24.73 -6.66 9.31
N PHE A 116 25.00 -5.36 9.30
CA PHE A 116 26.15 -4.84 8.54
C PHE A 116 27.48 -4.97 9.28
N PHE A 117 27.49 -4.76 10.60
CA PHE A 117 28.72 -4.66 11.38
C PHE A 117 28.99 -5.88 12.30
N GLY A 118 28.09 -6.86 12.30
CA GLY A 118 28.13 -8.01 13.20
C GLY A 118 28.85 -9.24 12.65
N TRP A 119 29.25 -9.26 11.38
CA TRP A 119 29.86 -10.44 10.73
C TRP A 119 31.05 -11.04 11.50
N ASP A 120 31.86 -10.18 12.13
CA ASP A 120 33.05 -10.59 12.90
C ASP A 120 32.87 -10.46 14.42
N LYS A 121 31.65 -10.14 14.87
CA LYS A 121 31.30 -9.90 16.28
C LYS A 121 30.20 -10.81 16.81
N LEU A 122 29.44 -11.46 15.94
CA LEU A 122 28.32 -12.35 16.27
C LEU A 122 28.56 -13.74 15.71
N SER A 123 28.13 -14.77 16.44
CA SER A 123 28.20 -16.14 15.93
C SER A 123 27.34 -16.24 14.67
N LYS A 124 27.60 -17.20 13.80
CA LYS A 124 26.79 -17.39 12.59
C LYS A 124 25.29 -17.49 12.87
N VAL A 125 24.91 -18.07 14.02
CA VAL A 125 23.51 -18.13 14.48
C VAL A 125 23.05 -16.78 15.02
N GLY A 126 23.89 -16.08 15.79
CA GLY A 126 23.57 -14.73 16.28
C GLY A 126 23.39 -13.71 15.16
N HIS A 127 24.22 -13.78 14.12
CA HIS A 127 24.07 -12.97 12.92
C HIS A 127 22.79 -13.33 12.16
N LEU A 128 22.49 -14.62 12.01
CA LEU A 128 21.25 -15.06 11.37
C LEU A 128 20.00 -14.56 12.10
N VAL A 129 20.00 -14.56 13.44
CA VAL A 129 18.92 -13.98 14.24
C VAL A 129 18.77 -12.49 13.95
N ALA A 130 19.87 -11.75 13.80
CA ALA A 130 19.81 -10.35 13.41
C ALA A 130 19.18 -10.15 12.04
N THR A 131 19.55 -10.97 11.04
CA THR A 131 18.99 -10.91 9.69
C THR A 131 17.49 -11.21 9.67
N TRP A 132 17.03 -12.22 10.42
CA TRP A 132 15.60 -12.49 10.56
C TRP A 132 14.87 -11.40 11.35
N ALA A 133 15.50 -10.79 12.36
CA ALA A 133 14.91 -9.65 13.08
C ALA A 133 14.72 -8.44 12.16
N VAL A 134 15.65 -8.16 11.25
CA VAL A 134 15.47 -7.15 10.19
C VAL A 134 14.26 -7.50 9.33
N ALA A 135 14.20 -8.73 8.81
CA ALA A 135 13.09 -9.16 7.96
C ALA A 135 11.72 -9.08 8.68
N LEU A 136 11.64 -9.50 9.93
CA LEU A 136 10.43 -9.40 10.74
C LEU A 136 10.07 -7.94 11.04
N GLY A 137 11.05 -7.10 11.36
CA GLY A 137 10.87 -5.67 11.57
C GLY A 137 10.25 -4.98 10.35
N SER A 138 10.81 -5.18 9.16
CA SER A 138 10.26 -4.61 7.91
C SER A 138 8.81 -5.06 7.67
N ASN A 139 8.49 -6.35 7.94
CA ASN A 139 7.15 -6.89 7.73
C ASN A 139 6.15 -6.44 8.81
N PHE A 140 6.57 -6.25 10.06
CA PHE A 140 5.72 -5.66 11.09
C PHE A 140 5.44 -4.18 10.83
N SER A 141 6.38 -3.45 10.24
CA SER A 141 6.11 -2.08 9.79
C SER A 141 5.02 -2.08 8.72
N ALA A 142 5.15 -2.92 7.68
CA ALA A 142 4.12 -3.08 6.68
C ALA A 142 2.76 -3.48 7.28
N LEU A 143 2.73 -4.33 8.31
CA LEU A 143 1.50 -4.71 9.00
C LEU A 143 0.80 -3.51 9.63
N TRP A 144 1.50 -2.76 10.48
CA TRP A 144 0.88 -1.66 11.23
C TRP A 144 0.46 -0.50 10.33
N ILE A 145 1.26 -0.15 9.33
CA ILE A 145 0.89 0.91 8.38
C ILE A 145 -0.29 0.50 7.49
N LEU A 146 -0.42 -0.79 7.15
CA LEU A 146 -1.54 -1.31 6.36
C LEU A 146 -2.80 -1.57 7.20
N ILE A 147 -2.67 -1.76 8.52
CA ILE A 147 -3.81 -1.64 9.45
C ILE A 147 -4.36 -0.22 9.42
N ALA A 148 -3.49 0.78 9.55
CA ALA A 148 -3.90 2.18 9.48
C ALA A 148 -4.58 2.51 8.14
N ASN A 149 -3.95 2.14 7.01
CA ASN A 149 -4.52 2.37 5.68
C ASN A 149 -5.79 1.52 5.40
N GLY A 150 -5.84 0.27 5.87
CA GLY A 150 -7.02 -0.59 5.76
C GLY A 150 -8.22 -0.02 6.51
N TRP A 151 -7.98 0.57 7.69
CA TRP A 151 -9.01 1.30 8.42
C TRP A 151 -9.52 2.53 7.66
N MET A 152 -8.65 3.28 6.97
CA MET A 152 -9.09 4.40 6.11
C MET A 152 -10.05 3.96 5.00
N GLN A 153 -9.97 2.70 4.58
CA GLN A 153 -10.78 2.11 3.51
C GLN A 153 -12.06 1.46 4.04
N ASN A 154 -12.07 1.04 5.30
CA ASN A 154 -13.21 0.47 5.99
C ASN A 154 -13.11 0.82 7.49
N PRO A 155 -13.76 1.89 7.99
CA PRO A 155 -13.52 2.44 9.33
C PRO A 155 -14.20 1.64 10.47
N ALA A 156 -13.99 0.32 10.49
CA ALA A 156 -14.50 -0.59 11.52
C ALA A 156 -13.91 -0.28 12.91
N GLY A 157 -14.64 -0.63 13.97
CA GLY A 157 -14.18 -0.48 15.36
C GLY A 157 -14.11 0.96 15.88
N SER A 158 -14.76 1.91 15.21
CA SER A 158 -14.72 3.34 15.54
C SER A 158 -16.08 4.02 15.45
N ALA A 159 -16.29 5.08 16.23
CA ALA A 159 -17.52 5.87 16.20
C ALA A 159 -17.21 7.36 16.38
N LEU A 160 -18.02 8.23 15.77
CA LEU A 160 -17.92 9.67 15.96
C LEU A 160 -18.50 10.06 17.32
N ASN A 161 -17.74 10.79 18.12
CA ASN A 161 -18.22 11.40 19.35
C ASN A 161 -18.67 12.86 19.10
N PRO A 162 -19.97 13.18 19.21
CA PRO A 162 -20.50 14.52 18.96
C PRO A 162 -19.94 15.62 19.86
N GLN A 163 -19.40 15.26 21.03
CA GLN A 163 -18.86 16.22 22.00
C GLN A 163 -17.42 16.58 21.65
N THR A 164 -16.59 15.59 21.34
CA THR A 164 -15.17 15.78 21.01
C THR A 164 -14.94 16.07 19.54
N MET A 165 -15.96 15.90 18.68
CA MET A 165 -15.94 16.17 17.23
C MET A 165 -14.84 15.40 16.48
N ARG A 166 -14.55 14.19 16.96
CA ARG A 166 -13.57 13.27 16.39
C ARG A 166 -14.10 11.83 16.46
N MET A 167 -13.56 10.99 15.61
CA MET A 167 -13.71 9.55 15.69
C MET A 167 -12.92 9.04 16.89
N GLU A 168 -13.50 8.12 17.67
CA GLU A 168 -12.86 7.48 18.82
C GLU A 168 -12.90 5.94 18.65
N ILE A 169 -11.90 5.25 19.21
CA ILE A 169 -11.86 3.78 19.17
C ILE A 169 -12.96 3.21 20.06
N VAL A 170 -13.83 2.38 19.49
CA VAL A 170 -14.81 1.57 20.23
C VAL A 170 -14.26 0.16 20.47
N SER A 171 -13.54 -0.39 19.49
CA SER A 171 -12.95 -1.73 19.56
C SER A 171 -11.61 -1.76 18.83
N PHE A 172 -10.52 -1.79 19.60
CA PHE A 172 -9.17 -1.90 19.04
C PHE A 172 -8.97 -3.23 18.29
N PHE A 173 -9.64 -4.30 18.75
CA PHE A 173 -9.59 -5.60 18.09
C PHE A 173 -10.16 -5.54 16.66
N ASP A 174 -11.29 -4.86 16.47
CA ASP A 174 -11.90 -4.73 15.13
C ASP A 174 -11.07 -3.84 14.20
N VAL A 175 -10.32 -2.88 14.74
CA VAL A 175 -9.36 -2.07 13.97
C VAL A 175 -8.19 -2.95 13.48
N VAL A 176 -7.59 -3.74 14.37
CA VAL A 176 -6.44 -4.61 14.04
C VAL A 176 -6.82 -5.75 13.09
N PHE A 177 -7.94 -6.42 13.35
CA PHE A 177 -8.41 -7.57 12.55
C PHE A 177 -9.37 -7.17 11.43
N ASN A 178 -9.35 -5.91 11.02
CA ASN A 178 -10.12 -5.42 9.90
C ASN A 178 -9.83 -6.26 8.63
N PRO A 179 -10.84 -6.87 7.99
CA PRO A 179 -10.61 -7.77 6.85
C PRO A 179 -9.92 -7.06 5.68
N VAL A 180 -10.20 -5.77 5.47
CA VAL A 180 -9.55 -4.97 4.41
C VAL A 180 -8.06 -4.76 4.72
N ALA A 181 -7.71 -4.53 5.99
CA ALA A 181 -6.32 -4.42 6.42
C ALA A 181 -5.56 -5.73 6.21
N GLN A 182 -6.15 -6.88 6.57
CA GLN A 182 -5.53 -8.19 6.41
C GLN A 182 -5.26 -8.51 4.93
N ALA A 183 -6.26 -8.31 4.06
CA ALA A 183 -6.08 -8.52 2.62
C ALA A 183 -5.00 -7.58 2.03
N LYS A 184 -5.03 -6.29 2.40
CA LYS A 184 -4.02 -5.32 1.96
C LYS A 184 -2.61 -5.67 2.44
N PHE A 185 -2.47 -6.09 3.71
CA PHE A 185 -1.20 -6.50 4.28
C PHE A 185 -0.55 -7.59 3.44
N VAL A 186 -1.24 -8.73 3.29
CA VAL A 186 -0.63 -9.88 2.63
C VAL A 186 -0.42 -9.62 1.13
N HIS A 187 -1.33 -8.89 0.46
CA HIS A 187 -1.17 -8.53 -0.95
C HIS A 187 0.04 -7.61 -1.18
N THR A 188 0.17 -6.53 -0.40
CA THR A 188 1.23 -5.53 -0.54
C THR A 188 2.61 -6.11 -0.21
N VAL A 189 2.70 -6.88 0.87
CA VAL A 189 3.94 -7.54 1.27
C VAL A 189 4.36 -8.57 0.22
N SER A 190 3.43 -9.39 -0.28
CA SER A 190 3.72 -10.35 -1.36
C SER A 190 4.17 -9.63 -2.64
N ALA A 191 3.62 -8.46 -2.97
CA ALA A 191 4.06 -7.66 -4.11
C ALA A 191 5.50 -7.14 -3.93
N GLY A 192 5.87 -6.74 -2.71
CA GLY A 192 7.27 -6.41 -2.37
C GLY A 192 8.21 -7.60 -2.57
N TYR A 193 7.78 -8.80 -2.19
CA TYR A 193 8.56 -10.02 -2.39
C TYR A 193 8.76 -10.36 -3.88
N VAL A 194 7.74 -10.16 -4.71
CA VAL A 194 7.85 -10.28 -6.17
C VAL A 194 8.83 -9.25 -6.72
N CYS A 195 8.74 -7.99 -6.27
CA CYS A 195 9.64 -6.91 -6.70
C CYS A 195 11.11 -7.26 -6.46
N ALA A 196 11.47 -7.63 -5.23
CA ALA A 196 12.85 -8.02 -4.92
C ALA A 196 13.29 -9.29 -5.65
N SER A 197 12.39 -10.25 -5.85
CA SER A 197 12.70 -11.47 -6.61
C SER A 197 12.99 -11.18 -8.07
N VAL A 198 12.19 -10.33 -8.73
CA VAL A 198 12.43 -9.89 -10.11
C VAL A 198 13.74 -9.09 -10.18
N PHE A 199 14.03 -8.24 -9.19
CA PHE A 199 15.28 -7.49 -9.11
C PHE A 199 16.50 -8.43 -9.03
N VAL A 200 16.51 -9.38 -8.08
CA VAL A 200 17.59 -10.37 -7.92
C VAL A 200 17.73 -11.23 -9.18
N LEU A 201 16.62 -11.67 -9.77
CA LEU A 201 16.58 -12.43 -11.01
C LEU A 201 17.19 -11.64 -12.18
N GLY A 202 16.77 -10.38 -12.38
CA GLY A 202 17.21 -9.52 -13.48
C GLY A 202 18.68 -9.16 -13.37
N VAL A 203 19.15 -8.74 -12.19
CA VAL A 203 20.57 -8.45 -11.96
C VAL A 203 21.43 -9.70 -12.15
N SER A 204 20.97 -10.86 -11.68
CA SER A 204 21.69 -12.12 -11.89
C SER A 204 21.69 -12.56 -13.36
N ALA A 205 20.60 -12.34 -14.09
CA ALA A 205 20.53 -12.60 -15.52
C ALA A 205 21.51 -11.71 -16.31
N TRP A 206 21.67 -10.44 -15.90
CA TRP A 206 22.69 -9.55 -16.46
C TRP A 206 24.10 -10.10 -16.24
N TYR A 207 24.42 -10.59 -15.04
CA TYR A 207 25.72 -11.23 -14.78
C TYR A 207 25.98 -12.43 -15.70
N LEU A 208 24.99 -13.31 -15.89
CA LEU A 208 25.10 -14.45 -16.81
C LEU A 208 25.32 -14.00 -18.26
N LEU A 209 24.60 -12.97 -18.74
CA LEU A 209 24.79 -12.42 -20.08
C LEU A 209 26.19 -11.83 -20.29
N ARG A 210 26.84 -11.36 -19.22
CA ARG A 210 28.20 -10.83 -19.25
C ARG A 210 29.28 -11.89 -18.95
N GLY A 211 28.89 -13.12 -18.67
CA GLY A 211 29.82 -14.19 -18.27
C GLY A 211 30.55 -13.92 -16.95
N ARG A 212 29.97 -13.11 -16.05
CA ARG A 212 30.57 -12.72 -14.76
C ARG A 212 29.83 -13.37 -13.60
N SER A 213 30.54 -13.65 -12.50
CA SER A 213 29.96 -14.13 -11.23
C SER A 213 28.94 -15.26 -11.41
N VAL A 214 29.20 -16.18 -12.36
CA VAL A 214 28.23 -17.16 -12.87
C VAL A 214 27.67 -18.03 -11.76
N GLU A 215 28.53 -18.44 -10.84
CA GLU A 215 28.16 -19.34 -9.76
C GLU A 215 27.18 -18.70 -8.76
N LEU A 216 27.45 -17.44 -8.39
CA LEU A 216 26.59 -16.61 -7.56
C LEU A 216 25.26 -16.33 -8.28
N ALA A 217 25.34 -15.90 -9.54
CA ALA A 217 24.18 -15.56 -10.33
C ALA A 217 23.20 -16.74 -10.44
N LYS A 218 23.65 -17.96 -10.75
CA LYS A 218 22.76 -19.13 -10.85
C LYS A 218 22.07 -19.48 -9.53
N ARG A 219 22.76 -19.33 -8.38
CA ARG A 219 22.16 -19.56 -7.06
C ARG A 219 21.17 -18.47 -6.69
N SER A 220 21.53 -17.21 -6.90
CA SER A 220 20.64 -16.06 -6.71
C SER A 220 19.36 -16.19 -7.55
N MET A 221 19.47 -16.55 -8.83
CA MET A 221 18.30 -16.79 -9.69
C MET A 221 17.43 -17.94 -9.19
N THR A 222 18.02 -18.99 -8.61
CA THR A 222 17.26 -20.12 -8.09
C THR A 222 16.42 -19.72 -6.89
N VAL A 223 17.02 -19.03 -5.91
CA VAL A 223 16.30 -18.51 -4.73
C VAL A 223 15.21 -17.52 -5.15
N ALA A 224 15.56 -16.58 -6.03
CA ALA A 224 14.63 -15.57 -6.52
C ALA A 224 13.47 -16.18 -7.31
N ALA A 225 13.71 -17.17 -8.16
CA ALA A 225 12.65 -17.80 -8.95
C ALA A 225 11.71 -18.65 -8.07
N SER A 226 12.23 -19.37 -7.07
CA SER A 226 11.38 -20.18 -6.19
C SER A 226 10.56 -19.31 -5.24
N PHE A 227 11.20 -18.34 -4.57
CA PHE A 227 10.51 -17.42 -3.67
C PHE A 227 9.55 -16.52 -4.45
N GLY A 228 10.01 -15.93 -5.54
CA GLY A 228 9.21 -15.07 -6.40
C GLY A 228 8.00 -15.76 -7.02
N LEU A 229 8.09 -17.06 -7.35
CA LEU A 229 6.92 -17.82 -7.81
C LEU A 229 5.87 -17.96 -6.71
N ALA A 230 6.28 -18.36 -5.51
CA ALA A 230 5.38 -18.47 -4.36
C ALA A 230 4.72 -17.10 -4.04
N SER A 231 5.52 -16.03 -4.05
CA SER A 231 5.02 -14.67 -3.84
C SER A 231 4.08 -14.21 -4.95
N ALA A 232 4.38 -14.47 -6.23
CA ALA A 232 3.52 -14.05 -7.35
C ALA A 232 2.16 -14.76 -7.35
N LEU A 233 2.13 -16.04 -6.98
CA LEU A 233 0.89 -16.78 -6.77
C LEU A 233 0.09 -16.21 -5.58
N SER A 234 0.78 -15.89 -4.48
CA SER A 234 0.18 -15.22 -3.31
C SER A 234 -0.47 -13.89 -3.70
N VAL A 235 0.24 -13.03 -4.45
CA VAL A 235 -0.28 -11.72 -4.91
C VAL A 235 -1.59 -11.87 -5.67
N VAL A 236 -1.71 -12.83 -6.59
CA VAL A 236 -2.92 -12.96 -7.41
C VAL A 236 -4.11 -13.51 -6.60
N VAL A 237 -3.89 -14.53 -5.77
CA VAL A 237 -4.97 -15.08 -4.92
C VAL A 237 -5.48 -14.03 -3.93
N LEU A 238 -4.58 -13.27 -3.32
CA LEU A 238 -4.95 -12.23 -2.37
C LEU A 238 -5.47 -10.96 -3.06
N GLY A 239 -5.08 -10.74 -4.31
CA GLY A 239 -5.63 -9.68 -5.15
C GLY A 239 -7.09 -9.95 -5.48
N ASP A 240 -7.43 -11.20 -5.78
CA ASP A 240 -8.81 -11.66 -5.97
C ASP A 240 -9.63 -11.47 -4.68
N GLU A 241 -9.09 -11.85 -3.52
CA GLU A 241 -9.75 -11.62 -2.22
C GLU A 241 -9.94 -10.12 -1.92
N SER A 242 -8.93 -9.29 -2.21
CA SER A 242 -9.06 -7.84 -2.05
C SER A 242 -10.09 -7.25 -3.01
N GLY A 243 -10.24 -7.78 -4.22
CA GLY A 243 -11.27 -7.40 -5.18
C GLY A 243 -12.67 -7.76 -4.69
N TYR A 244 -12.83 -8.95 -4.10
CA TYR A 244 -14.06 -9.38 -3.47
C TYR A 244 -14.48 -8.44 -2.32
N LEU A 245 -13.58 -8.15 -1.37
CA LEU A 245 -13.85 -7.22 -0.26
C LEU A 245 -14.17 -5.79 -0.74
N THR A 246 -13.59 -5.36 -1.87
CA THR A 246 -13.92 -4.07 -2.50
C THR A 246 -15.39 -4.05 -2.96
N THR A 247 -15.93 -5.18 -3.40
CA THR A 247 -17.35 -5.32 -3.80
C THR A 247 -18.31 -5.15 -2.61
N GLU A 248 -17.89 -5.55 -1.41
CA GLU A 248 -18.70 -5.42 -0.19
C GLU A 248 -18.68 -3.98 0.35
N HIS A 249 -17.49 -3.36 0.41
CA HIS A 249 -17.30 -2.11 1.14
C HIS A 249 -17.13 -0.86 0.25
N GLN A 250 -16.70 -0.98 -1.01
CA GLN A 250 -16.38 0.14 -1.90
C GLN A 250 -16.87 -0.07 -3.33
N LYS A 251 -18.18 -0.17 -3.47
CA LYS A 251 -18.87 -0.48 -4.74
C LYS A 251 -18.54 0.50 -5.88
N MET A 252 -18.40 1.80 -5.57
CA MET A 252 -18.05 2.81 -6.58
C MET A 252 -16.66 2.59 -7.15
N LYS A 253 -15.68 2.22 -6.31
CA LYS A 253 -14.33 1.87 -6.77
C LYS A 253 -14.36 0.69 -7.72
N LEU A 254 -15.08 -0.38 -7.35
CA LEU A 254 -15.21 -1.55 -8.21
C LEU A 254 -15.85 -1.21 -9.55
N ALA A 255 -16.99 -0.50 -9.52
CA ALA A 255 -17.71 -0.11 -10.73
C ALA A 255 -16.85 0.77 -11.63
N ALA A 256 -16.02 1.66 -11.05
CA ALA A 256 -15.09 2.49 -11.81
C ALA A 256 -13.89 1.69 -12.36
N ILE A 257 -13.35 0.72 -11.61
CA ILE A 257 -12.30 -0.18 -12.11
C ILE A 257 -12.81 -0.94 -13.33
N GLU A 258 -14.02 -1.49 -13.29
CA GLU A 258 -14.61 -2.28 -14.38
C GLU A 258 -15.31 -1.46 -15.47
N ALA A 259 -15.37 -0.13 -15.31
CA ALA A 259 -16.12 0.79 -16.16
C ALA A 259 -17.59 0.36 -16.37
N MET A 260 -18.23 -0.02 -15.27
CA MET A 260 -19.62 -0.43 -15.19
C MET A 260 -20.54 0.79 -15.06
N TRP A 261 -20.92 1.40 -16.17
CA TRP A 261 -21.80 2.56 -16.17
C TRP A 261 -23.20 2.23 -15.65
N LYS A 262 -23.76 1.11 -16.11
CA LYS A 262 -25.08 0.60 -15.71
C LYS A 262 -24.93 -0.63 -14.82
N THR A 263 -25.99 -0.96 -14.08
CA THR A 263 -26.04 -2.19 -13.29
C THR A 263 -25.91 -3.40 -14.22
N GLU A 264 -24.96 -4.27 -13.90
CA GLU A 264 -24.68 -5.47 -14.66
C GLU A 264 -25.58 -6.62 -14.19
N PRO A 265 -26.28 -7.30 -15.11
CA PRO A 265 -27.09 -8.45 -14.76
C PRO A 265 -26.21 -9.62 -14.32
N ALA A 266 -26.75 -10.46 -13.45
CA ALA A 266 -26.07 -11.68 -13.04
C ALA A 266 -26.16 -12.76 -14.14
N PRO A 267 -25.09 -13.53 -14.40
CA PRO A 267 -23.72 -13.35 -13.92
C PRO A 267 -22.95 -12.26 -14.69
N ALA A 268 -22.38 -11.30 -13.95
CA ALA A 268 -21.69 -10.16 -14.54
C ALA A 268 -20.43 -10.57 -15.33
N ALA A 269 -20.16 -9.86 -16.44
CA ALA A 269 -18.97 -10.05 -17.26
C ALA A 269 -17.79 -9.20 -16.77
N PHE A 270 -16.56 -9.66 -17.00
CA PHE A 270 -15.33 -8.90 -16.73
C PHE A 270 -14.91 -8.12 -17.97
N THR A 271 -14.60 -6.84 -17.85
CA THR A 271 -14.23 -6.00 -19.00
C THR A 271 -12.71 -6.04 -19.23
N ALA A 272 -12.23 -7.02 -19.99
CA ALA A 272 -10.80 -7.25 -20.20
C ALA A 272 -10.08 -6.11 -20.95
N PHE A 273 -10.79 -5.42 -21.84
CA PHE A 273 -10.25 -4.30 -22.62
C PHE A 273 -11.38 -3.32 -22.98
N GLY A 274 -11.05 -2.05 -23.20
CA GLY A 274 -11.99 -1.02 -23.63
C GLY A 274 -11.42 0.38 -23.39
N PHE A 275 -12.08 1.40 -23.94
CA PHE A 275 -11.77 2.80 -23.68
C PHE A 275 -12.97 3.45 -22.99
N PRO A 276 -12.95 3.58 -21.66
CA PRO A 276 -14.01 4.26 -20.92
C PRO A 276 -14.06 5.74 -21.29
N ASP A 277 -15.24 6.23 -21.63
CA ASP A 277 -15.54 7.65 -21.81
C ASP A 277 -16.48 8.09 -20.67
N GLN A 278 -15.94 8.92 -19.79
CA GLN A 278 -16.65 9.37 -18.59
C GLN A 278 -17.68 10.47 -18.87
N GLU A 279 -17.52 11.23 -19.95
CA GLU A 279 -18.50 12.24 -20.34
C GLU A 279 -19.70 11.57 -21.02
N ALA A 280 -19.43 10.62 -21.92
CA ALA A 280 -20.47 9.83 -22.58
C ALA A 280 -21.12 8.77 -21.66
N ARG A 281 -20.46 8.41 -20.54
CA ARG A 281 -20.85 7.30 -19.64
C ARG A 281 -20.99 5.97 -20.39
N GLU A 282 -20.04 5.70 -21.28
CA GLU A 282 -19.97 4.49 -22.08
C GLU A 282 -18.54 3.98 -22.19
N THR A 283 -18.35 2.69 -22.51
CA THR A 283 -17.03 2.10 -22.74
C THR A 283 -16.93 1.65 -24.18
N HIS A 284 -16.08 2.32 -24.97
CA HIS A 284 -15.91 2.02 -26.38
C HIS A 284 -15.00 0.80 -26.59
N TYR A 285 -15.29 0.01 -27.63
CA TYR A 285 -14.50 -1.15 -28.05
C TYR A 285 -14.28 -2.18 -26.91
N ALA A 286 -15.29 -2.35 -26.06
CA ALA A 286 -15.19 -3.22 -24.90
C ALA A 286 -15.09 -4.70 -25.29
N ILE A 287 -14.14 -5.41 -24.69
CA ILE A 287 -13.99 -6.86 -24.79
C ILE A 287 -14.37 -7.45 -23.44
N HIS A 288 -15.44 -8.23 -23.40
CA HIS A 288 -15.96 -8.83 -22.18
C HIS A 288 -15.61 -10.32 -22.11
N ILE A 289 -15.22 -10.78 -20.92
CA ILE A 289 -15.11 -12.19 -20.56
C ILE A 289 -16.38 -12.57 -19.80
N PRO A 290 -17.28 -13.39 -20.36
CA PRO A 290 -18.54 -13.74 -19.72
C PRO A 290 -18.32 -14.36 -18.34
N TRP A 291 -19.16 -13.98 -17.38
CA TRP A 291 -19.31 -14.58 -16.04
C TRP A 291 -18.11 -14.45 -15.09
N ALA A 292 -16.94 -14.05 -15.61
CA ALA A 292 -15.73 -13.94 -14.82
C ALA A 292 -15.92 -12.98 -13.63
N MET A 293 -16.57 -11.83 -13.84
CA MET A 293 -16.81 -10.86 -12.76
C MET A 293 -17.82 -11.35 -11.71
N GLY A 294 -18.83 -12.13 -12.12
CA GLY A 294 -19.71 -12.81 -11.18
C GLY A 294 -18.93 -13.75 -10.23
N LEU A 295 -18.01 -14.55 -10.80
CA LEU A 295 -17.20 -15.52 -10.05
C LEU A 295 -16.16 -14.86 -9.13
N ILE A 296 -15.41 -13.86 -9.62
CA ILE A 296 -14.33 -13.22 -8.84
C ILE A 296 -14.85 -12.10 -7.93
N GLY A 297 -15.82 -11.31 -8.41
CA GLY A 297 -16.32 -10.14 -7.70
C GLY A 297 -17.41 -10.45 -6.67
N THR A 298 -18.31 -11.39 -6.95
CA THR A 298 -19.45 -11.68 -6.06
C THR A 298 -19.49 -13.10 -5.49
N ARG A 299 -18.59 -13.98 -5.94
CA ARG A 299 -18.64 -15.43 -5.67
C ARG A 299 -20.02 -16.04 -5.97
N SER A 300 -20.75 -15.47 -6.93
CA SER A 300 -22.14 -15.79 -7.21
C SER A 300 -22.44 -15.71 -8.72
N LEU A 301 -23.42 -16.52 -9.15
CA LEU A 301 -23.96 -16.48 -10.51
C LEU A 301 -25.30 -15.74 -10.60
N THR A 302 -25.84 -15.31 -9.46
CA THR A 302 -27.19 -14.75 -9.34
C THR A 302 -27.21 -13.34 -8.74
N THR A 303 -26.07 -12.84 -8.27
CA THR A 303 -25.95 -11.51 -7.66
C THR A 303 -25.66 -10.45 -8.72
N GLU A 304 -26.54 -9.47 -8.85
CA GLU A 304 -26.30 -8.30 -9.69
C GLU A 304 -25.26 -7.37 -9.06
N ILE A 305 -24.47 -6.68 -9.89
CA ILE A 305 -23.48 -5.72 -9.42
C ILE A 305 -23.95 -4.30 -9.81
N PRO A 306 -24.12 -3.39 -8.84
CA PRO A 306 -24.59 -2.04 -9.14
C PRO A 306 -23.55 -1.27 -9.96
N GLY A 307 -24.02 -0.59 -11.01
CA GLY A 307 -23.18 0.30 -11.82
C GLY A 307 -23.11 1.71 -11.26
N ILE A 308 -22.27 2.53 -11.89
CA ILE A 308 -21.99 3.92 -11.50
C ILE A 308 -23.27 4.75 -11.42
N ASP A 309 -24.19 4.63 -12.38
CA ASP A 309 -25.43 5.42 -12.41
C ASP A 309 -26.30 5.17 -11.17
N LYS A 310 -26.45 3.91 -10.77
CA LYS A 310 -27.22 3.52 -9.58
C LYS A 310 -26.54 3.99 -8.30
N LEU A 311 -25.21 3.89 -8.25
CA LEU A 311 -24.42 4.31 -7.09
C LEU A 311 -24.40 5.84 -6.92
N GLU A 312 -24.37 6.60 -8.02
CA GLU A 312 -24.51 8.06 -7.98
C GLU A 312 -25.89 8.47 -7.43
N GLU A 313 -26.96 7.80 -7.85
CA GLU A 313 -28.30 8.08 -7.32
C GLU A 313 -28.40 7.75 -5.82
N GLN A 314 -27.85 6.60 -5.41
CA GLN A 314 -27.74 6.26 -3.99
C GLN A 314 -26.93 7.30 -3.21
N ALA A 315 -25.86 7.84 -3.78
CA ALA A 315 -25.08 8.90 -3.14
C ALA A 315 -25.91 10.17 -2.92
N LYS A 316 -26.82 10.54 -3.84
CA LYS A 316 -27.73 11.68 -3.62
C LYS A 316 -28.64 11.46 -2.41
N ASP A 317 -29.22 10.27 -2.29
CA ASP A 317 -30.09 9.94 -1.15
C ASP A 317 -29.32 9.93 0.16
N ARG A 318 -28.10 9.36 0.16
CA ARG A 318 -27.19 9.39 1.32
C ARG A 318 -26.78 10.80 1.71
N ILE A 319 -26.56 11.69 0.75
CA ILE A 319 -26.31 13.12 1.03
C ILE A 319 -27.52 13.76 1.72
N ARG A 320 -28.74 13.48 1.25
CA ARG A 320 -29.97 14.00 1.87
C ARG A 320 -30.14 13.52 3.32
N GLU A 321 -29.92 12.23 3.58
CA GLU A 321 -29.92 11.70 4.95
C GLU A 321 -28.77 12.28 5.78
N GLY A 322 -27.59 12.43 5.20
CA GLY A 322 -26.44 13.07 5.82
C GLY A 322 -26.73 14.51 6.27
N ILE A 323 -27.53 15.28 5.52
CA ILE A 323 -27.92 16.65 5.91
C ILE A 323 -28.73 16.62 7.21
N LYS A 324 -29.63 15.65 7.36
CA LYS A 324 -30.40 15.46 8.60
C LYS A 324 -29.47 15.07 9.76
N ALA A 325 -28.50 14.20 9.52
CA ALA A 325 -27.49 13.83 10.51
C ALA A 325 -26.64 15.02 10.94
N TYR A 326 -26.25 15.89 9.99
CA TYR A 326 -25.54 17.13 10.26
C TYR A 326 -26.39 18.11 11.09
N ASP A 327 -27.68 18.25 10.81
CA ASP A 327 -28.59 19.08 11.62
C ASP A 327 -28.75 18.53 13.05
N ALA A 328 -28.90 17.22 13.20
CA ALA A 328 -28.95 16.56 14.50
C ALA A 328 -27.65 16.83 15.30
N LEU A 329 -26.49 16.70 14.66
CA LEU A 329 -25.19 17.02 15.26
C LEU A 329 -25.09 18.48 15.71
N MET A 330 -25.53 19.42 14.87
CA MET A 330 -25.50 20.84 15.22
C MET A 330 -26.43 21.17 16.40
N LYS A 331 -27.59 20.51 16.51
CA LYS A 331 -28.47 20.61 17.68
C LYS A 331 -27.82 20.07 18.96
N ILE A 332 -27.15 18.92 18.87
CA ILE A 332 -26.41 18.33 20.00
C ILE A 332 -25.30 19.27 20.47
N ARG A 333 -24.58 19.92 19.54
CA ARG A 333 -23.48 20.85 19.88
C ARG A 333 -23.97 22.18 20.44
N ALA A 334 -25.11 22.68 19.98
CA ALA A 334 -25.70 23.92 20.47
C ALA A 334 -26.22 23.77 21.91
N ALA A 335 -26.46 22.54 22.36
CA ALA A 335 -26.80 22.26 23.75
C ALA A 335 -25.61 22.57 24.67
N LYS A 336 -25.80 23.49 25.63
CA LYS A 336 -24.87 23.67 26.75
C LYS A 336 -24.79 22.37 27.55
N PRO A 337 -23.66 22.06 28.23
CA PRO A 337 -23.58 20.89 29.10
C PRO A 337 -24.73 20.97 30.11
N ALA A 338 -25.66 20.03 30.00
CA ALA A 338 -26.86 20.01 30.82
C ALA A 338 -26.45 19.89 32.29
N THR A 339 -27.07 20.69 33.15
CA THR A 339 -27.17 20.38 34.57
C THR A 339 -27.72 18.94 34.68
N PRO A 340 -27.14 18.05 35.51
CA PRO A 340 -27.62 16.67 35.62
C PRO A 340 -29.12 16.68 35.98
N GLY A 341 -29.99 16.28 35.03
CA GLY A 341 -31.44 16.19 35.23
C GLY A 341 -32.33 16.93 34.22
N GLU A 342 -31.80 17.83 33.39
CA GLU A 342 -32.60 18.63 32.42
C GLU A 342 -32.13 18.45 30.97
N ALA A 343 -32.15 17.22 30.45
CA ALA A 343 -32.03 17.04 29.00
C ALA A 343 -33.37 17.42 28.35
N SER A 344 -33.43 18.55 27.64
CA SER A 344 -34.63 18.90 26.86
C SER A 344 -34.98 17.77 25.89
N GLN A 345 -36.27 17.49 25.71
CA GLN A 345 -36.77 16.42 24.84
C GLN A 345 -36.26 16.56 23.39
N ASP A 346 -35.99 17.78 22.95
CA ASP A 346 -35.40 18.09 21.64
C ASP A 346 -33.96 17.57 21.50
N ILE A 347 -33.15 17.65 22.57
CA ILE A 347 -31.77 17.11 22.57
C ILE A 347 -31.81 15.58 22.59
N ALA A 348 -32.72 14.98 23.36
CA ALA A 348 -32.89 13.52 23.37
C ALA A 348 -33.27 13.01 21.97
N THR A 349 -34.21 13.68 21.32
CA THR A 349 -34.62 13.36 19.94
C THR A 349 -33.47 13.54 18.94
N ALA A 350 -32.68 14.61 19.07
CA ALA A 350 -31.50 14.84 18.22
C ALA A 350 -30.43 13.76 18.43
N ARG A 351 -30.22 13.28 19.66
CA ARG A 351 -29.30 12.17 19.95
C ARG A 351 -29.74 10.87 19.33
N THR A 352 -31.00 10.47 19.51
CA THR A 352 -31.55 9.25 18.90
C THR A 352 -31.47 9.31 17.37
N SER A 353 -31.84 10.45 16.77
CA SER A 353 -31.70 10.65 15.33
C SER A 353 -30.23 10.51 14.89
N PHE A 354 -29.29 11.09 15.63
CA PHE A 354 -27.86 10.95 15.31
C PHE A 354 -27.33 9.52 15.50
N GLU A 355 -27.84 8.76 16.46
CA GLU A 355 -27.52 7.34 16.62
C GLU A 355 -27.98 6.51 15.41
N ASP A 356 -29.17 6.82 14.86
CA ASP A 356 -29.74 6.10 13.74
C ASP A 356 -29.06 6.43 12.39
N ILE A 357 -28.84 7.73 12.11
CA ILE A 357 -28.37 8.22 10.79
C ILE A 357 -26.99 8.87 10.81
N GLY A 358 -26.29 8.90 11.96
CA GLY A 358 -24.98 9.55 12.11
C GLY A 358 -23.90 8.98 11.18
N HIS A 359 -24.04 7.72 10.77
CA HIS A 359 -23.15 7.09 9.79
C HIS A 359 -23.21 7.72 8.39
N GLU A 360 -24.26 8.49 8.08
CA GLU A 360 -24.39 9.24 6.81
C GLU A 360 -23.81 10.65 6.88
N LEU A 361 -23.33 11.10 8.05
CA LEU A 361 -22.78 12.45 8.22
C LEU A 361 -21.69 12.79 7.21
N GLY A 362 -20.81 11.83 6.87
CA GLY A 362 -19.74 12.03 5.91
C GLY A 362 -20.23 12.48 4.54
N TYR A 363 -21.42 12.01 4.11
CA TYR A 363 -22.04 12.41 2.85
C TYR A 363 -22.49 13.87 2.86
N ALA A 364 -23.01 14.38 3.98
CA ALA A 364 -23.25 15.82 4.10
C ALA A 364 -21.96 16.65 4.04
N LEU A 365 -20.84 16.12 4.55
CA LEU A 365 -19.57 16.84 4.49
C LEU A 365 -19.05 17.02 3.05
N LEU A 366 -19.48 16.22 2.07
CA LEU A 366 -19.16 16.43 0.65
C LEU A 366 -19.66 17.79 0.15
N LEU A 367 -20.78 18.28 0.70
CA LEU A 367 -21.37 19.56 0.35
C LEU A 367 -20.53 20.76 0.81
N LYS A 368 -19.61 20.57 1.77
CA LYS A 368 -18.72 21.64 2.25
C LYS A 368 -17.78 22.21 1.19
N ARG A 369 -17.64 21.53 0.05
CA ARG A 369 -16.95 22.06 -1.13
C ARG A 369 -17.75 23.17 -1.84
N TYR A 370 -19.07 23.19 -1.65
CA TYR A 370 -20.01 24.02 -2.41
C TYR A 370 -20.78 25.03 -1.56
N VAL A 371 -21.00 24.72 -0.29
CA VAL A 371 -21.75 25.55 0.66
C VAL A 371 -21.16 25.41 2.05
N ASP A 372 -21.07 26.51 2.80
CA ASP A 372 -20.49 26.50 4.14
C ASP A 372 -21.32 25.66 5.14
N ASP A 373 -22.64 25.77 5.05
CA ASP A 373 -23.61 24.98 5.83
C ASP A 373 -24.34 23.98 4.92
N PRO A 374 -24.06 22.67 5.04
CA PRO A 374 -24.73 21.63 4.25
C PRO A 374 -26.27 21.67 4.30
N ARG A 375 -26.87 22.24 5.35
CA ARG A 375 -28.34 22.36 5.49
C ARG A 375 -28.97 23.35 4.52
N GLN A 376 -28.16 24.22 3.93
CA GLN A 376 -28.59 25.22 2.95
C GLN A 376 -28.32 24.78 1.51
N ALA A 377 -27.88 23.53 1.31
CA ALA A 377 -27.54 23.02 -0.02
C ALA A 377 -28.77 22.97 -0.94
N THR A 378 -28.59 23.39 -2.19
CA THR A 378 -29.60 23.23 -3.25
C THR A 378 -29.55 21.83 -3.85
N GLU A 379 -30.63 21.40 -4.51
CA GLU A 379 -30.65 20.12 -5.24
C GLU A 379 -29.55 20.02 -6.31
N GLU A 380 -29.18 21.14 -6.93
CA GLU A 380 -28.06 21.19 -7.89
C GLU A 380 -26.72 20.91 -7.20
N GLN A 381 -26.49 21.48 -6.02
CA GLN A 381 -25.27 21.22 -5.23
C GLN A 381 -25.22 19.77 -4.73
N ILE A 382 -26.35 19.19 -4.34
CA ILE A 382 -26.48 17.77 -3.98
C ILE A 382 -26.13 16.88 -5.18
N ALA A 383 -26.69 17.16 -6.36
CA ALA A 383 -26.38 16.41 -7.57
C ALA A 383 -24.89 16.51 -7.96
N LYS A 384 -24.28 17.69 -7.79
CA LYS A 384 -22.85 17.91 -8.05
C LYS A 384 -21.96 17.15 -7.06
N ALA A 385 -22.29 17.19 -5.77
CA ALA A 385 -21.57 16.43 -4.74
C ALA A 385 -21.71 14.90 -4.94
N ALA A 386 -22.87 14.42 -5.37
CA ALA A 386 -23.05 13.02 -5.73
C ALA A 386 -22.18 12.61 -6.93
N ARG A 387 -22.13 13.45 -7.97
CA ARG A 387 -21.26 13.20 -9.14
C ARG A 387 -19.77 13.16 -8.79
N ASP A 388 -19.34 14.01 -7.86
CA ASP A 388 -17.97 14.03 -7.34
C ASP A 388 -17.58 12.73 -6.59
N THR A 389 -18.56 11.87 -6.25
CA THR A 389 -18.27 10.53 -5.71
C THR A 389 -17.67 9.57 -6.74
N ILE A 390 -17.78 9.89 -8.02
CA ILE A 390 -17.28 9.05 -9.12
C ILE A 390 -15.79 9.39 -9.35
N PRO A 391 -14.85 8.49 -9.01
CA PRO A 391 -13.44 8.71 -9.34
C PRO A 391 -13.21 8.68 -10.85
N ASN A 392 -12.05 9.14 -11.32
CA ASN A 392 -11.74 9.10 -12.75
C ASN A 392 -11.69 7.66 -13.28
N VAL A 393 -12.73 7.27 -14.04
CA VAL A 393 -12.95 5.89 -14.49
C VAL A 393 -11.82 5.42 -15.43
N PRO A 394 -11.40 6.19 -16.46
CA PRO A 394 -10.32 5.75 -17.35
C PRO A 394 -9.01 5.49 -16.62
N THR A 395 -8.65 6.33 -15.65
CA THR A 395 -7.42 6.17 -14.85
C THR A 395 -7.46 4.88 -14.04
N LEU A 396 -8.57 4.60 -13.35
CA LEU A 396 -8.70 3.38 -12.54
C LEU A 396 -8.75 2.12 -13.40
N PHE A 397 -9.50 2.16 -14.50
CA PHE A 397 -9.59 1.08 -15.46
C PHE A 397 -8.19 0.69 -15.92
N TRP A 398 -7.44 1.59 -16.58
CA TRP A 398 -6.14 1.23 -17.14
C TRP A 398 -5.09 0.86 -16.10
N SER A 399 -5.08 1.55 -14.94
CA SER A 399 -4.17 1.21 -13.84
C SER A 399 -4.39 -0.23 -13.37
N PHE A 400 -5.64 -0.66 -13.22
CA PHE A 400 -5.97 -2.02 -12.82
C PHE A 400 -5.57 -3.06 -13.89
N ARG A 401 -5.88 -2.81 -15.17
CA ARG A 401 -5.56 -3.78 -16.25
C ARG A 401 -4.06 -3.98 -16.42
N ILE A 402 -3.29 -2.90 -16.38
CA ILE A 402 -1.82 -2.99 -16.49
C ILE A 402 -1.26 -3.72 -15.26
N MET A 403 -1.72 -3.40 -14.06
CA MET A 403 -1.32 -4.10 -12.83
C MET A 403 -1.59 -5.60 -12.91
N VAL A 404 -2.82 -6.01 -13.26
CA VAL A 404 -3.20 -7.43 -13.39
C VAL A 404 -2.39 -8.12 -14.48
N GLY A 405 -2.23 -7.48 -15.64
CA GLY A 405 -1.43 -8.00 -16.75
C GLY A 405 0.03 -8.25 -16.35
N LEU A 406 0.64 -7.34 -15.59
CA LEU A 406 1.98 -7.50 -15.05
C LEU A 406 2.04 -8.59 -13.97
N GLY A 407 1.03 -8.70 -13.11
CA GLY A 407 0.91 -9.78 -12.13
C GLY A 407 0.95 -11.17 -12.79
N MET A 408 0.15 -11.36 -13.85
CA MET A 408 0.15 -12.60 -14.63
C MET A 408 1.48 -12.84 -15.35
N PHE A 409 2.10 -11.78 -15.87
CA PHE A 409 3.44 -11.86 -16.45
C PHE A 409 4.49 -12.32 -15.42
N PHE A 410 4.46 -11.86 -14.18
CA PHE A 410 5.41 -12.28 -13.15
C PHE A 410 5.24 -13.75 -12.77
N ILE A 411 4.02 -14.28 -12.69
CA ILE A 411 3.78 -15.71 -12.51
C ILE A 411 4.45 -16.50 -13.64
N LEU A 412 4.23 -16.10 -14.89
CA LEU A 412 4.81 -16.77 -16.04
C LEU A 412 6.35 -16.70 -16.02
N LEU A 413 6.91 -15.51 -15.80
CA LEU A 413 8.35 -15.27 -15.73
C LEU A 413 9.01 -16.15 -14.66
N MET A 414 8.48 -16.13 -13.44
CA MET A 414 9.02 -16.90 -12.32
C MET A 414 8.85 -18.41 -12.55
N THR A 415 7.72 -18.85 -13.09
CA THR A 415 7.50 -20.26 -13.47
C THR A 415 8.56 -20.75 -14.45
N VAL A 416 8.83 -19.98 -15.51
CA VAL A 416 9.82 -20.33 -16.54
C VAL A 416 11.21 -20.43 -15.92
N PHE A 417 11.63 -19.46 -15.10
CA PHE A 417 12.96 -19.48 -14.47
C PHE A 417 13.09 -20.54 -13.39
N PHE A 418 12.04 -20.83 -12.64
CA PHE A 418 11.98 -21.93 -11.69
C PHE A 418 12.16 -23.28 -12.40
N TRP A 419 11.45 -23.49 -13.51
CA TRP A 419 11.60 -24.68 -14.33
C TRP A 419 13.00 -24.81 -14.95
N LEU A 420 13.58 -23.72 -15.45
CA LEU A 420 14.96 -23.71 -15.97
C LEU A 420 15.99 -24.01 -14.89
N SER A 421 15.77 -23.51 -13.66
CA SER A 421 16.61 -23.83 -12.51
C SER A 421 16.55 -25.33 -12.19
N ALA A 422 15.35 -25.91 -12.10
CA ALA A 422 15.17 -27.34 -11.86
C ALA A 422 15.84 -28.21 -12.93
N ARG A 423 15.89 -27.75 -14.18
CA ARG A 423 16.57 -28.43 -15.30
C ARG A 423 18.06 -28.10 -15.42
N ARG A 424 18.62 -27.28 -14.53
CA ARG A 424 20.01 -26.79 -14.55
C ARG A 424 20.39 -26.11 -15.88
N LYS A 425 19.47 -25.34 -16.45
CA LYS A 425 19.58 -24.70 -17.79
C LYS A 425 19.37 -23.19 -17.77
N LEU A 426 19.65 -22.52 -16.65
CA LEU A 426 19.42 -21.07 -16.47
C LEU A 426 20.18 -20.19 -17.49
N ASP A 427 21.34 -20.64 -17.96
CA ASP A 427 22.21 -19.95 -18.91
C ASP A 427 21.98 -20.35 -20.38
N ARG A 428 21.04 -21.26 -20.65
CA ARG A 428 20.83 -21.82 -22.00
C ARG A 428 20.21 -20.83 -23.00
N TYR A 429 19.35 -19.93 -22.53
CA TYR A 429 18.50 -19.10 -23.39
C TYR A 429 18.77 -17.61 -23.17
N PRO A 430 19.66 -16.98 -23.97
CA PRO A 430 20.06 -15.58 -23.76
C PRO A 430 18.90 -14.59 -23.93
N LEU A 431 17.88 -14.92 -24.75
CA LEU A 431 16.68 -14.09 -24.87
C LEU A 431 15.90 -14.00 -23.55
N LEU A 432 15.72 -15.12 -22.84
CA LEU A 432 15.02 -15.13 -21.56
C LEU A 432 15.79 -14.33 -20.50
N LEU A 433 17.12 -14.40 -20.51
CA LEU A 433 17.94 -13.57 -19.64
C LEU A 433 17.76 -12.08 -19.92
N ARG A 434 17.67 -11.67 -21.20
CA ARG A 434 17.37 -10.28 -21.56
C ARG A 434 15.98 -9.86 -21.07
N ILE A 435 14.98 -10.73 -21.22
CA ILE A 435 13.62 -10.48 -20.69
C ILE A 435 13.66 -10.26 -19.17
N ALA A 436 14.41 -11.07 -18.42
CA ALA A 436 14.57 -10.88 -16.97
C ALA A 436 15.21 -9.53 -16.62
N VAL A 437 16.20 -9.06 -17.40
CA VAL A 437 16.81 -7.74 -17.20
C VAL A 437 15.80 -6.62 -17.49
N PHE A 438 15.06 -6.70 -18.59
CA PHE A 438 14.04 -5.70 -18.93
C PHE A 438 12.81 -5.76 -18.03
N ALA A 439 12.60 -6.86 -17.31
CA ALA A 439 11.53 -7.00 -16.33
C ALA A 439 11.81 -6.25 -15.03
N ILE A 440 13.06 -5.84 -14.75
CA ILE A 440 13.43 -5.14 -13.51
C ILE A 440 12.46 -4.00 -13.16
N PRO A 441 12.18 -3.00 -14.01
CA PRO A 441 11.30 -1.89 -13.63
C PRO A 441 9.81 -2.26 -13.49
N LEU A 442 9.37 -3.42 -14.01
CA LEU A 442 7.95 -3.71 -14.14
C LEU A 442 7.21 -3.90 -12.81
N PRO A 443 7.76 -4.54 -11.76
CA PRO A 443 7.11 -4.64 -10.46
C PRO A 443 6.83 -3.27 -9.85
N TRP A 444 7.75 -2.31 -9.97
CA TRP A 444 7.52 -0.94 -9.54
C TRP A 444 6.32 -0.33 -10.26
N VAL A 445 6.25 -0.45 -11.60
CA VAL A 445 5.09 0.03 -12.36
C VAL A 445 3.79 -0.62 -11.89
N ALA A 446 3.76 -1.94 -11.69
CA ALA A 446 2.57 -2.64 -11.21
C ALA A 446 2.15 -2.18 -9.81
N ILE A 447 3.12 -1.99 -8.90
CA ILE A 447 2.89 -1.58 -7.53
C ILE A 447 2.36 -0.13 -7.47
N GLU A 448 2.97 0.80 -8.20
CA GLU A 448 2.50 2.19 -8.24
C GLU A 448 1.08 2.28 -8.79
N LEU A 449 0.79 1.55 -9.87
CA LEU A 449 -0.57 1.48 -10.42
C LEU A 449 -1.55 0.82 -9.45
N GLY A 450 -1.13 -0.19 -8.68
CA GLY A 450 -1.93 -0.78 -7.62
C GLY A 450 -2.27 0.21 -6.50
N TRP A 451 -1.31 1.02 -6.08
CA TRP A 451 -1.55 2.11 -5.13
C TRP A 451 -2.46 3.20 -5.69
N VAL A 452 -2.34 3.54 -6.98
CA VAL A 452 -3.28 4.43 -7.66
C VAL A 452 -4.69 3.83 -7.60
N VAL A 453 -4.88 2.57 -7.97
CA VAL A 453 -6.19 1.90 -7.89
C VAL A 453 -6.77 1.95 -6.47
N ALA A 454 -5.94 1.66 -5.46
CA ALA A 454 -6.38 1.60 -4.08
C ALA A 454 -6.70 2.98 -3.47
N GLU A 455 -5.87 4.00 -3.71
CA GLU A 455 -5.95 5.29 -3.02
C GLU A 455 -6.66 6.36 -3.85
N PHE A 456 -6.37 6.42 -5.15
CA PHE A 456 -7.11 7.30 -6.05
C PHE A 456 -8.56 6.82 -6.21
N GLY A 457 -8.79 5.50 -6.17
CA GLY A 457 -10.15 4.94 -6.21
C GLY A 457 -10.96 5.13 -4.93
N ARG A 458 -10.35 5.57 -3.83
CA ARG A 458 -11.07 5.97 -2.61
C ARG A 458 -11.61 7.40 -2.71
N GLN A 459 -11.11 8.20 -3.66
CA GLN A 459 -11.60 9.56 -3.85
C GLN A 459 -13.10 9.54 -4.13
N PRO A 460 -13.87 10.48 -3.53
CA PRO A 460 -13.45 11.74 -2.89
C PRO A 460 -13.11 11.63 -1.39
N TRP A 461 -13.09 10.43 -0.82
CA TRP A 461 -12.90 10.19 0.60
C TRP A 461 -11.42 10.12 1.01
N ILE A 462 -11.08 10.74 2.13
CA ILE A 462 -9.82 10.43 2.84
C ILE A 462 -10.03 9.26 3.80
N ILE A 463 -11.20 9.21 4.47
CA ILE A 463 -11.73 8.06 5.18
C ILE A 463 -13.06 7.70 4.55
N GLU A 464 -13.17 6.49 4.02
CA GLU A 464 -14.34 6.03 3.25
C GLU A 464 -15.65 6.28 4.01
N GLY A 465 -16.58 7.01 3.37
CA GLY A 465 -17.91 7.32 3.91
C GLY A 465 -17.95 8.26 5.13
N VAL A 466 -16.81 8.66 5.69
CA VAL A 466 -16.73 9.41 6.95
C VAL A 466 -16.18 10.83 6.75
N LEU A 467 -15.02 10.97 6.10
CA LEU A 467 -14.35 12.26 5.95
C LEU A 467 -13.95 12.49 4.49
N PRO A 468 -14.50 13.51 3.82
CA PRO A 468 -14.07 13.92 2.49
C PRO A 468 -12.67 14.53 2.49
N THR A 469 -11.92 14.31 1.41
CA THR A 469 -10.56 14.85 1.23
C THR A 469 -10.53 16.38 1.30
N ALA A 470 -11.54 17.05 0.73
CA ALA A 470 -11.63 18.51 0.72
C ALA A 470 -11.84 19.12 2.12
N ALA A 471 -12.44 18.36 3.05
CA ALA A 471 -12.66 18.80 4.42
C ALA A 471 -11.44 18.56 5.34
N ALA A 472 -10.48 17.75 4.88
CA ALA A 472 -9.37 17.26 5.70
C ALA A 472 -8.08 18.08 5.59
N VAL A 473 -7.95 18.92 4.56
CA VAL A 473 -6.73 19.67 4.27
C VAL A 473 -6.46 20.76 5.31
N SER A 474 -5.19 21.00 5.62
CA SER A 474 -4.79 22.14 6.45
C SER A 474 -5.14 23.47 5.77
N ASN A 475 -5.50 24.48 6.57
CA ASN A 475 -5.69 25.85 6.09
C ASN A 475 -4.33 26.53 5.83
N LEU A 476 -3.68 26.16 4.72
CA LEU A 476 -2.39 26.67 4.27
C LEU A 476 -2.54 27.55 3.04
N GLY A 477 -1.62 28.52 2.86
CA GLY A 477 -1.54 29.29 1.62
C GLY A 477 -1.04 28.43 0.46
N ALA A 478 -1.70 28.53 -0.71
CA ALA A 478 -1.33 27.76 -1.91
C ALA A 478 0.15 27.95 -2.32
N GLY A 479 0.70 29.16 -2.14
CA GLY A 479 2.12 29.43 -2.38
C GLY A 479 3.08 28.64 -1.48
N THR A 480 2.71 28.42 -0.21
CA THR A 480 3.50 27.62 0.74
C THR A 480 3.52 26.15 0.34
N VAL A 481 2.36 25.61 -0.05
CA VAL A 481 2.28 24.21 -0.51
C VAL A 481 3.02 24.03 -1.84
N LEU A 482 2.91 24.98 -2.78
CA LEU A 482 3.65 24.93 -4.03
C LEU A 482 5.17 24.99 -3.81
N LEU A 483 5.65 25.87 -2.92
CA LEU A 483 7.08 25.98 -2.60
C LEU A 483 7.61 24.66 -2.01
N THR A 484 6.86 24.04 -1.11
CA THR A 484 7.24 22.76 -0.50
C THR A 484 7.17 21.60 -1.50
N ILE A 485 6.21 21.58 -2.43
CA ILE A 485 6.20 20.64 -3.56
C ILE A 485 7.48 20.78 -4.39
N LEU A 486 7.86 21.99 -4.79
CA LEU A 486 9.08 22.23 -5.57
C LEU A 486 10.34 21.79 -4.80
N GLY A 487 10.39 22.08 -3.49
CA GLY A 487 11.46 21.65 -2.60
C GLY A 487 11.59 20.12 -2.51
N PHE A 488 10.48 19.42 -2.29
CA PHE A 488 10.46 17.95 -2.26
C PHE A 488 10.79 17.34 -3.62
N ALA A 489 10.26 17.88 -4.72
CA ALA A 489 10.57 17.42 -6.06
C ALA A 489 12.07 17.52 -6.36
N ALA A 490 12.70 18.65 -6.01
CA ALA A 490 14.14 18.84 -6.17
C ALA A 490 14.95 17.87 -5.30
N LEU A 491 14.61 17.76 -4.02
CA LEU A 491 15.28 16.85 -3.08
C LEU A 491 15.19 15.40 -3.54
N TYR A 492 13.98 14.94 -3.87
CA TYR A 492 13.76 13.58 -4.36
C TYR A 492 14.46 13.31 -5.68
N THR A 493 14.49 14.27 -6.61
CA THR A 493 15.27 14.11 -7.85
C THR A 493 16.76 13.91 -7.57
N VAL A 494 17.34 14.65 -6.62
CA VAL A 494 18.75 14.45 -6.22
C VAL A 494 18.95 13.08 -5.58
N LEU A 495 18.06 12.69 -4.68
CA LEU A 495 18.13 11.43 -3.95
C LEU A 495 18.03 10.22 -4.89
N ILE A 496 17.13 10.20 -5.88
CA ILE A 496 17.00 9.07 -6.82
C ILE A 496 18.24 8.97 -7.70
N VAL A 497 18.82 10.10 -8.11
CA VAL A 497 20.03 10.11 -8.94
C VAL A 497 21.22 9.51 -8.17
N ILE A 498 21.37 9.88 -6.89
CA ILE A 498 22.41 9.32 -6.02
C ILE A 498 22.19 7.82 -5.83
N GLU A 499 20.97 7.41 -5.48
CA GLU A 499 20.61 6.01 -5.25
C GLU A 499 20.90 5.15 -6.49
N MET A 500 20.36 5.52 -7.65
CA MET A 500 20.53 4.76 -8.88
C MET A 500 22.00 4.68 -9.29
N THR A 501 22.76 5.76 -9.06
CA THR A 501 24.21 5.77 -9.31
C THR A 501 24.94 4.78 -8.41
N LEU A 502 24.63 4.75 -7.11
CA LEU A 502 25.23 3.83 -6.14
C LEU A 502 24.81 2.38 -6.41
N MET A 503 23.54 2.13 -6.68
CA MET A 503 22.97 0.83 -7.01
C MET A 503 23.65 0.24 -8.26
N ILE A 504 23.71 1.01 -9.35
CA ILE A 504 24.38 0.58 -10.60
C ILE A 504 25.87 0.38 -10.37
N LYS A 505 26.53 1.26 -9.61
CA LYS A 505 27.97 1.14 -9.30
C LYS A 505 28.25 -0.15 -8.51
N ALA A 506 27.45 -0.46 -7.51
CA ALA A 506 27.57 -1.68 -6.71
C ALA A 506 27.32 -2.95 -7.55
N ILE A 507 26.28 -2.95 -8.39
CA ILE A 507 26.01 -4.05 -9.34
C ILE A 507 27.15 -4.21 -10.36
N ARG A 508 27.72 -3.13 -10.89
CA ARG A 508 28.83 -3.23 -11.86
C ARG A 508 30.12 -3.74 -11.22
N LYS A 509 30.38 -3.34 -9.97
CA LYS A 509 31.49 -3.85 -9.15
C LYS A 509 31.34 -5.35 -8.97
N GLY A 510 30.16 -5.80 -8.56
CA GLY A 510 29.85 -7.21 -8.33
C GLY A 510 30.26 -7.68 -6.93
N PRO A 511 30.01 -8.97 -6.63
CA PRO A 511 30.36 -9.57 -5.34
C PRO A 511 31.90 -9.61 -5.17
N GLU A 512 32.37 -9.26 -3.98
CA GLU A 512 33.78 -9.43 -3.58
C GLU A 512 34.02 -10.85 -3.08
N PRO A 513 35.20 -11.46 -3.32
CA PRO A 513 35.55 -12.75 -2.73
C PRO A 513 35.43 -12.71 -1.21
N ASP A 514 34.86 -13.76 -0.62
CA ASP A 514 34.72 -13.93 0.83
C ASP A 514 35.44 -15.22 1.22
N ASP A 515 36.77 -15.13 1.24
CA ASP A 515 37.67 -16.25 1.52
C ASP A 515 38.10 -16.29 3.00
N GLU A 516 37.64 -15.33 3.81
CA GLU A 516 38.00 -15.25 5.22
C GLU A 516 37.27 -16.31 6.05
N PRO A 517 38.00 -17.03 6.93
CA PRO A 517 37.38 -18.00 7.83
C PRO A 517 36.39 -17.30 8.78
N GLU A 518 35.42 -18.06 9.29
CA GLU A 518 34.51 -17.55 10.32
C GLU A 518 35.31 -17.00 11.51
N ALA A 519 34.93 -15.82 12.00
CA ALA A 519 35.56 -15.23 13.18
C ALA A 519 35.39 -16.17 14.38
N LYS A 520 36.50 -16.51 15.06
CA LYS A 520 36.48 -17.26 16.32
C LYS A 520 36.08 -16.32 17.45
N LEU A 521 34.83 -16.38 17.89
CA LEU A 521 34.27 -15.46 18.88
C LEU A 521 34.43 -15.93 20.33
N ILE A 522 34.63 -17.23 20.52
CA ILE A 522 34.89 -17.84 21.82
C ILE A 522 36.28 -18.44 21.75
N SER A 523 37.11 -18.13 22.74
CA SER A 523 38.43 -18.73 22.90
C SER A 523 38.32 -20.25 22.99
N GLU A 524 39.17 -20.99 22.27
CA GLU A 524 39.28 -22.46 22.40
C GLU A 524 39.63 -22.90 23.83
N ASN A 525 40.07 -21.97 24.69
CA ASN A 525 40.41 -22.22 26.09
C ASN A 525 39.20 -22.11 27.04
N LEU A 526 38.03 -21.69 26.57
CA LEU A 526 36.80 -21.67 27.38
C LEU A 526 36.16 -23.06 27.35
N VAL A 527 36.54 -23.90 28.32
CA VAL A 527 35.92 -25.20 28.57
C VAL A 527 34.58 -24.96 29.30
N PRO A 528 33.47 -25.62 28.92
CA PRO A 528 32.23 -25.60 29.71
C PRO A 528 32.55 -25.98 31.16
N ALA A 529 32.00 -25.27 32.14
CA ALA A 529 32.09 -25.72 33.53
C ALA A 529 31.57 -27.16 33.60
N ALA A 530 32.43 -28.10 33.97
CA ALA A 530 32.10 -29.52 34.03
C ALA A 530 30.86 -29.72 34.92
N GLU A 531 29.95 -30.58 34.45
CA GLU A 531 28.65 -30.90 35.08
C GLU A 531 28.75 -31.29 36.56
#